data_AF-A0A2R2MNE8-F1
#
_entry.id   AF-A0A2R2MNE8-F1
#
_cell.length_a   1.000
_cell.length_b   1.000
_cell.length_c   1.000
_cell.angle_alpha   90.00
_cell.angle_beta   90.00
_cell.angle_gamma   90.00
#
_symmetry.space_group_name_H-M   'P 1'
#
loop_
_entity.id
_entity.type
_entity.pdbx_description
1 polymer ?
#
loop_
_entity_poly.entity_id
_entity_poly.type
_entity_poly.pdbx_seq_one_letter_code
_entity_poly.pdbx_strand_id
1 'polypeptide(L)'
;MASLTLHRVFVYGTLKRGEPNHHVMTNTENGTAKFVGEGKTTESWPLVIASKYNIPFLLHCKGKGQRVLGEVHEIDDKMKAFLDDFEGHPNFYERDRINIEFLTERTGLESGESVEDIEDLDDF
;
A
#
# COMPACT_ATOMS: atom_id res chain seq x y z
N MET A 1 -26.90 -5.44 8.47
CA MET A 1 -26.09 -4.30 8.02
C MET A 1 -24.66 -4.60 8.39
N ALA A 2 -23.81 -4.96 7.42
CA ALA A 2 -22.38 -5.11 7.69
C ALA A 2 -21.82 -3.71 7.97
N SER A 3 -21.23 -3.51 9.15
CA SER A 3 -20.46 -2.30 9.43
C SER A 3 -19.26 -2.32 8.49
N LEU A 4 -19.12 -1.32 7.63
CA LEU A 4 -17.95 -1.14 6.78
C LEU A 4 -16.84 -0.54 7.65
N THR A 5 -16.09 -1.39 8.36
CA THR A 5 -14.91 -0.91 9.08
C THR A 5 -13.79 -0.77 8.08
N LEU A 6 -13.27 0.44 7.94
CA LEU A 6 -12.12 0.72 7.09
C LEU A 6 -10.84 0.49 7.91
N HIS A 7 -9.95 -0.32 7.35
CA HIS A 7 -8.65 -0.64 7.92
C HIS A 7 -7.55 -0.01 7.07
N ARG A 8 -6.43 0.34 7.69
CA ARG A 8 -5.24 0.78 6.95
C ARG A 8 -4.23 -0.36 6.94
N VAL A 9 -3.78 -0.73 5.75
CA VAL A 9 -2.72 -1.72 5.54
C VAL A 9 -1.51 -1.05 4.93
N PHE A 10 -0.32 -1.43 5.41
CA PHE A 10 0.96 -1.01 4.85
C PHE A 10 1.56 -2.16 4.06
N VAL A 11 1.76 -1.97 2.77
CA VAL A 11 2.36 -2.97 1.86
C VAL A 11 3.76 -2.54 1.45
N TYR A 12 4.72 -3.45 1.58
CA TYR A 12 6.14 -3.19 1.32
C TYR A 12 6.75 -4.12 0.27
N GLY A 13 5.98 -5.12 -0.21
CA GLY A 13 6.42 -6.14 -1.15
C GLY A 13 5.55 -6.21 -2.40
N THR A 14 5.21 -7.43 -2.82
CA THR A 14 4.59 -7.73 -4.13
C THR A 14 3.19 -7.13 -4.36
N LEU A 15 2.57 -6.56 -3.33
CA LEU A 15 1.25 -5.91 -3.41
C LEU A 15 1.32 -4.42 -3.80
N LYS A 16 2.51 -3.82 -3.81
CA LYS A 16 2.71 -2.41 -4.21
C LYS A 16 2.34 -2.17 -5.67
N ARG A 17 2.02 -0.93 -6.04
CA ARG A 17 1.79 -0.55 -7.45
C ARG A 17 3.00 -0.92 -8.31
N GLY A 18 2.73 -1.55 -9.46
CA GLY A 18 3.76 -2.01 -10.40
C GLY A 18 4.36 -3.38 -10.09
N GLU A 19 4.02 -3.97 -8.94
CA GLU A 19 4.47 -5.32 -8.56
C GLU A 19 3.49 -6.41 -9.02
N PRO A 20 3.92 -7.68 -9.13
CA PRO A 20 3.14 -8.76 -9.73
C PRO A 20 1.76 -9.00 -9.09
N ASN A 21 1.64 -8.83 -7.77
CA ASN A 21 0.40 -9.12 -7.04
C ASN A 21 -0.50 -7.88 -6.85
N HIS A 22 -0.18 -6.75 -7.46
CA HIS A 22 -0.99 -5.53 -7.32
C HIS A 22 -2.45 -5.72 -7.80
N HIS A 23 -2.66 -6.60 -8.77
CA HIS A 23 -3.99 -6.90 -9.32
C HIS A 23 -5.01 -7.36 -8.26
N VAL A 24 -4.53 -8.00 -7.18
CA VAL A 24 -5.35 -8.43 -6.04
C VAL A 24 -5.97 -7.23 -5.31
N MET A 25 -5.20 -6.15 -5.15
CA MET A 25 -5.64 -4.93 -4.46
C MET A 25 -6.68 -4.17 -5.28
N THR A 26 -6.63 -4.27 -6.61
CA THR A 26 -7.58 -3.59 -7.52
C THR A 26 -8.83 -4.41 -7.84
N ASN A 27 -8.86 -5.70 -7.47
CA ASN A 27 -10.00 -6.57 -7.77
C ASN A 27 -11.15 -6.32 -6.79
N THR A 28 -12.27 -5.77 -7.30
CA THR A 28 -13.48 -5.46 -6.52
C THR A 28 -14.18 -6.72 -5.99
N GLU A 29 -13.91 -7.89 -6.55
CA GLU A 29 -14.39 -9.17 -6.02
C GLU A 29 -13.75 -9.51 -4.67
N ASN A 30 -12.52 -9.05 -4.43
CA ASN A 30 -11.80 -9.28 -3.18
C ASN A 30 -12.19 -8.28 -2.09
N GLY A 31 -12.80 -7.14 -2.47
CA GLY A 31 -13.18 -6.05 -1.59
C GLY A 31 -12.72 -4.72 -2.15
N THR A 32 -12.68 -3.69 -1.31
CA THR A 32 -12.22 -2.35 -1.70
C THR A 32 -10.83 -2.10 -1.15
N ALA A 33 -9.91 -1.61 -1.98
CA ALA A 33 -8.65 -1.01 -1.55
C ALA A 33 -8.42 0.34 -2.21
N LYS A 34 -8.19 1.37 -1.41
CA LYS A 34 -7.95 2.74 -1.84
C LYS A 34 -6.54 3.16 -1.44
N PHE A 35 -5.73 3.55 -2.42
CA PHE A 35 -4.41 4.10 -2.16
C PHE A 35 -4.51 5.43 -1.39
N VAL A 36 -3.93 5.47 -0.18
CA VAL A 36 -3.90 6.64 0.70
C VAL A 36 -2.65 7.48 0.42
N GLY A 37 -1.49 6.84 0.39
CA GLY A 37 -0.21 7.52 0.22
C GLY A 37 0.99 6.60 0.42
N GLU A 38 2.18 7.14 0.22
CA GLU A 38 3.43 6.44 0.51
C GLU A 38 3.85 6.67 1.95
N GLY A 39 4.43 5.64 2.55
CA GLY A 39 4.83 5.66 3.95
C GLY A 39 6.15 4.96 4.19
N LYS A 40 6.74 5.26 5.33
CA LYS A 40 7.95 4.63 5.83
C LYS A 40 7.72 4.10 7.24
N THR A 41 8.30 2.95 7.56
CA THR A 41 8.26 2.48 8.95
C THR A 41 9.02 3.46 9.86
N THR A 42 8.40 3.82 10.99
CA THR A 42 9.03 4.68 12.01
C THR A 42 10.26 4.01 12.64
N GLU A 43 10.24 2.69 12.69
CA GLU A 43 11.26 1.84 13.28
C GLU A 43 12.03 1.12 12.17
N SER A 44 13.29 0.78 12.44
CA SER A 44 14.08 -0.03 11.51
C SER A 44 13.70 -1.49 11.63
N TRP A 45 13.50 -2.14 10.49
CA TRP A 45 13.22 -3.56 10.38
C TRP A 45 14.17 -4.20 9.35
N PRO A 46 14.67 -5.42 9.60
CA PRO A 46 15.43 -6.15 8.60
C PRO A 46 14.46 -6.68 7.54
N LEU A 47 14.47 -6.03 6.38
CA LEU A 47 13.87 -6.55 5.16
C LEU A 47 14.90 -7.46 4.47
N VAL A 48 14.63 -8.75 4.42
CA VAL A 48 15.49 -9.73 3.76
C VAL A 48 14.78 -10.31 2.56
N ILE A 49 15.48 -10.40 1.42
CA ILE A 49 15.00 -11.16 0.28
C ILE A 49 15.47 -12.60 0.52
N ALA A 50 14.54 -13.50 0.82
CA ALA A 50 14.84 -14.90 1.08
C ALA A 50 14.00 -15.81 0.18
N SER A 51 14.42 -17.07 0.05
CA SER A 51 13.86 -18.13 -0.81
C SER A 51 14.26 -18.07 -2.29
N LYS A 52 14.05 -19.20 -2.98
CA LYS A 52 14.25 -19.39 -4.43
C LYS A 52 13.43 -18.42 -5.30
N TYR A 53 12.40 -17.81 -4.73
CA TYR A 53 11.45 -16.93 -5.42
C TYR A 53 11.70 -15.44 -5.12
N ASN A 54 12.81 -15.09 -4.45
CA ASN A 54 13.15 -13.70 -4.09
C ASN A 54 12.02 -12.95 -3.36
N ILE A 55 11.37 -13.63 -2.43
CA ILE A 55 10.24 -13.06 -1.67
C ILE A 55 10.80 -12.12 -0.58
N PRO A 56 10.30 -10.88 -0.47
CA PRO A 56 10.70 -9.96 0.57
C PRO A 56 10.04 -10.31 1.90
N PHE A 57 10.83 -10.68 2.91
CA PHE A 57 10.36 -10.95 4.28
C PHE A 57 10.76 -9.81 5.21
N LEU A 58 9.78 -9.25 5.92
CA LEU A 58 10.02 -8.31 7.02
C LEU A 58 10.18 -9.11 8.32
N LEU A 59 11.41 -9.28 8.78
CA LEU A 59 11.67 -10.04 10.01
C LEU A 59 11.28 -9.22 11.24
N HIS A 60 10.64 -9.87 12.21
CA HIS A 60 10.15 -9.23 13.45
C HIS A 60 11.30 -8.94 14.43
N CYS A 61 12.23 -8.07 14.03
CA CYS A 61 13.43 -7.71 14.76
C CYS A 61 13.58 -6.18 14.81
N LYS A 62 12.71 -5.55 15.61
CA LYS A 62 12.65 -4.10 15.79
C LYS A 62 14.02 -3.50 16.13
N GLY A 63 14.36 -2.37 15.50
CA GLY A 63 15.58 -1.60 15.76
C GLY A 63 16.82 -2.06 15.00
N LYS A 64 16.69 -3.05 14.10
CA LYS A 64 17.78 -3.53 13.22
C LYS A 64 17.39 -3.37 11.75
N GLY A 65 18.37 -3.32 10.86
CA GLY A 65 18.12 -3.15 9.43
C GLY A 65 17.84 -1.69 9.06
N GLN A 66 16.84 -1.46 8.20
CA GLN A 66 16.52 -0.13 7.69
C GLN A 66 15.04 0.19 7.87
N ARG A 67 14.71 1.48 7.83
CA ARG A 67 13.32 1.92 7.75
C ARG A 67 12.77 1.57 6.36
N VAL A 68 11.69 0.81 6.31
CA VAL A 68 11.15 0.22 5.08
C VAL A 68 10.15 1.16 4.43
N LEU A 69 10.30 1.38 3.13
CA LEU A 69 9.40 2.18 2.30
C LEU A 69 8.30 1.29 1.73
N GLY A 70 7.08 1.81 1.73
CA GLY A 70 5.92 1.09 1.21
C GLY A 70 4.75 2.01 0.94
N GLU A 71 3.60 1.40 0.70
CA GLU A 71 2.36 2.09 0.37
C GLU A 71 1.31 1.80 1.42
N VAL A 72 0.52 2.82 1.77
CA VAL A 72 -0.61 2.69 2.67
C VAL A 72 -1.89 2.66 1.85
N HIS A 73 -2.70 1.63 2.05
CA HIS A 73 -4.01 1.48 1.44
C HIS A 73 -5.09 1.39 2.53
N GLU A 74 -6.24 2.00 2.27
CA GLU A 74 -7.44 1.88 3.08
C GLU A 74 -8.31 0.78 2.47
N ILE A 75 -8.63 -0.23 3.28
CA ILE A 75 -9.29 -1.45 2.84
C ILE A 75 -10.55 -1.72 3.67
N ASP A 76 -11.52 -2.40 3.09
CA ASP A 76 -12.69 -2.89 3.84
C ASP A 76 -12.41 -4.23 4.55
N ASP A 77 -13.35 -4.65 5.41
CA ASP A 77 -13.26 -5.93 6.13
C ASP A 77 -13.13 -7.14 5.18
N LYS A 78 -13.71 -7.06 3.98
CA LYS A 78 -13.68 -8.12 2.97
C LYS A 78 -12.28 -8.29 2.38
N MET A 79 -11.68 -7.18 1.94
CA MET A 79 -10.30 -7.15 1.42
C MET A 79 -9.31 -7.55 2.52
N LYS A 80 -9.53 -7.11 3.76
CA LYS A 80 -8.71 -7.52 4.89
C LYS A 80 -8.72 -9.05 5.09
N ALA A 81 -9.89 -9.68 5.07
CA ALA A 81 -10.00 -11.13 5.21
C ALA A 81 -9.36 -11.87 4.04
N PHE A 82 -9.52 -11.36 2.82
CA PHE A 82 -8.87 -11.89 1.63
C PHE A 82 -7.34 -11.85 1.76
N LEU A 83 -6.77 -10.72 2.19
CA LEU A 83 -5.32 -10.57 2.34
C LEU A 83 -4.76 -11.48 3.43
N ASP A 84 -5.48 -11.65 4.55
CA ASP A 84 -5.09 -12.59 5.60
C ASP A 84 -4.98 -14.05 5.04
N ASP A 85 -5.90 -14.47 4.17
CA ASP A 85 -5.86 -15.79 3.52
C ASP A 85 -4.76 -15.89 2.44
N PHE A 86 -4.65 -14.87 1.58
CA PHE A 86 -3.68 -14.81 0.48
C PHE A 86 -2.22 -14.88 0.98
N GLU A 87 -1.92 -14.20 2.08
CA GLU A 87 -0.59 -14.20 2.70
C GLU A 87 -0.37 -15.40 3.63
N GLY A 88 -1.35 -16.30 3.75
CA GLY A 88 -1.24 -17.51 4.57
C GLY A 88 -1.15 -17.23 6.07
N HIS A 89 -1.81 -16.18 6.56
CA HIS A 89 -1.86 -15.85 7.99
C HIS A 89 -2.61 -16.93 8.79
N PRO A 90 -2.10 -17.38 9.96
CA PRO A 90 -0.89 -16.95 10.68
C PRO A 90 0.35 -17.82 10.42
N ASN A 91 0.31 -18.76 9.48
CA ASN A 91 1.36 -19.77 9.32
C ASN A 91 2.57 -19.28 8.51
N PHE A 92 2.35 -18.39 7.53
CA PHE A 92 3.41 -17.89 6.65
C PHE A 92 3.79 -16.43 6.97
N TYR A 93 2.78 -15.57 7.17
CA TYR A 93 2.94 -14.21 7.70
C TYR A 93 2.05 -13.95 8.91
N GLU A 94 2.53 -13.13 9.85
CA GLU A 94 1.73 -12.64 10.96
C GLU A 94 1.34 -11.18 10.71
N ARG A 95 0.04 -10.87 10.83
CA ARG A 95 -0.45 -9.50 10.73
C ARG A 95 -0.18 -8.75 12.04
N ASP A 96 0.68 -7.75 11.97
CA ASP A 96 1.04 -6.90 13.11
C ASP A 96 0.66 -5.42 12.87
N ARG A 97 0.48 -4.67 13.96
CA ARG A 97 0.19 -3.23 13.94
C ARG A 97 1.46 -2.45 14.22
N ILE A 98 1.92 -1.70 13.22
CA ILE A 98 3.11 -0.85 13.31
C ILE A 98 2.79 0.61 13.00
N ASN A 99 3.61 1.52 13.53
CA ASN A 99 3.51 2.95 13.25
C ASN A 99 4.23 3.29 11.93
N ILE A 100 3.51 3.94 11.03
CA ILE A 100 4.00 4.40 9.72
C ILE A 100 4.06 5.93 9.70
N GLU A 101 5.16 6.46 9.20
CA GLU A 101 5.38 7.87 8.89
C GLU A 101 4.98 8.09 7.42
N PHE A 102 3.97 8.92 7.16
CA PHE A 102 3.58 9.26 5.79
C PHE A 102 4.61 10.18 5.15
N LEU A 103 5.04 9.86 3.93
CA LEU A 103 6.02 10.64 3.18
C LEU A 103 5.38 11.65 2.23
N THR A 104 4.13 11.39 1.84
CA THR A 104 3.35 12.28 0.99
C THR A 104 1.92 12.26 1.49
N GLU A 105 1.50 13.34 2.13
CA GLU A 105 0.08 13.57 2.38
C GLU A 105 -0.56 13.99 1.05
N ARG A 106 -1.64 13.35 0.63
CA ARG A 106 -2.54 14.03 -0.31
C ARG A 106 -3.09 15.25 0.44
N THR A 107 -2.52 16.42 0.18
CA THR A 107 -3.21 17.68 0.41
C THR A 107 -4.48 17.61 -0.43
N GLY A 108 -5.63 17.42 0.22
CA GLY A 108 -6.90 17.55 -0.46
C GLY A 108 -7.01 18.95 -1.04
N LEU A 109 -7.09 19.06 -2.36
CA LEU A 109 -7.91 19.98 -3.16
C LEU A 109 -7.51 19.79 -4.64
N GLU A 110 -8.31 19.03 -5.38
CA GLU A 110 -8.47 19.30 -6.83
C GLU A 110 -9.83 19.98 -6.97
N SER A 111 -9.86 21.30 -6.71
CA SER A 111 -10.87 22.16 -7.32
C SER A 111 -10.40 22.39 -8.75
N GLY A 112 -11.16 21.88 -9.72
CA GLY A 112 -10.88 22.10 -11.13
C GLY A 112 -10.82 23.59 -11.44
N GLU A 113 -9.70 24.01 -12.02
CA GLU A 113 -9.64 25.22 -12.83
C GLU A 113 -9.62 24.78 -14.28
N SER A 114 -10.73 25.05 -14.95
CA SER A 114 -10.84 25.17 -16.40
C SER A 114 -9.84 26.23 -16.87
N VAL A 115 -8.96 25.86 -17.79
CA VAL A 115 -8.30 26.84 -18.66
C VAL A 115 -8.81 26.54 -20.07
N GLU A 116 -9.89 27.23 -20.42
CA GLU A 116 -10.20 27.55 -21.81
C GLU A 116 -9.13 28.54 -22.33
N ASP A 117 -8.82 28.39 -23.62
CA ASP A 117 -8.21 29.38 -24.52
C ASP A 117 -6.75 29.81 -24.28
N ILE A 118 -5.84 29.20 -25.05
CA ILE A 118 -4.95 29.98 -25.92
C ILE A 118 -4.95 29.32 -27.30
N GLU A 119 -5.67 29.97 -28.21
CA GLU A 119 -5.66 29.74 -29.65
C GLU A 119 -4.23 29.91 -30.22
N ASP A 120 -3.88 28.99 -31.10
CA ASP A 120 -3.01 29.09 -32.27
C ASP A 120 -2.18 30.39 -32.43
N LEU A 121 -0.86 30.25 -32.25
CA LEU A 121 0.12 31.11 -32.93
C LEU A 121 1.15 30.23 -33.65
N ASP A 122 0.73 29.67 -34.77
CA ASP A 122 1.62 29.37 -35.89
C ASP A 122 1.88 30.69 -36.65
N ASP A 123 3.13 31.17 -36.67
CA ASP A 123 3.87 31.44 -37.92
C ASP A 123 5.29 31.95 -37.61
N PHE A 124 6.29 31.09 -37.81
CA PHE A 124 7.63 31.44 -38.29
C PHE A 124 8.24 30.26 -39.04
#